data_AF-A0A1H9Y1F0-F1
#
_entry.id   AF-A0A1H9Y1F0-F1
#
_cell.length_a   1.000
_cell.length_b   1.000
_cell.length_c   1.000
_cell.angle_alpha   90.00
_cell.angle_beta   90.00
_cell.angle_gamma   90.00
#
_symmetry.space_group_name_H-M   'P 1'
#
loop_
_entity.id
_entity.type
_entity.pdbx_description
1 polymer ?
#
loop_
_entity_poly.entity_id
_entity_poly.type
_entity_poly.pdbx_seq_one_letter_code
_entity_poly.pdbx_strand_id
1 'polypeptide(L)'
;MLPVHIKEKLKDFFLEGEFAMIEANGQITLREKSQEGKAELVCTLEEESIVFFGPERKVLPYLDTQKSGAASCADAFVFKKQKTGDKFDLHMFEFKKTVNTAHYSKAKHQFKMGIYNARAIAGFLGMDLGEIYLYIGFRNEDMFPSKNSSLIALRANNNRQGTDKIEEWKTGECLLEIDGKKKKFLFKKVCLDNNGYGNIKVNSLER
;
A
#
# COMPACT_ATOMS: atom_id res chain seq x y z
N MET A 1 16.23 0.53 -17.80
CA MET A 1 16.61 -0.88 -17.58
C MET A 1 16.88 -1.14 -16.10
N LEU A 2 16.29 -2.20 -15.53
CA LEU A 2 16.60 -2.68 -14.19
C LEU A 2 18.07 -3.17 -14.13
N PRO A 3 18.83 -2.80 -13.07
CA PRO A 3 20.19 -3.30 -12.86
C PRO A 3 20.29 -4.83 -12.87
N VAL A 4 21.37 -5.36 -13.47
CA VAL A 4 21.60 -6.80 -13.63
C VAL A 4 21.59 -7.53 -12.28
N HIS A 5 22.31 -7.00 -11.29
CA HIS A 5 22.40 -7.60 -9.96
C HIS A 5 21.03 -7.72 -9.25
N ILE A 6 20.08 -6.82 -9.53
CA ILE A 6 18.72 -6.91 -8.99
C ILE A 6 17.99 -8.09 -9.61
N LYS A 7 18.10 -8.25 -10.94
CA LYS A 7 17.46 -9.35 -11.67
C LYS A 7 18.03 -10.71 -11.22
N GLU A 8 19.34 -10.80 -11.02
CA GLU A 8 20.01 -12.00 -10.50
C GLU A 8 19.50 -12.34 -9.10
N LYS A 9 19.50 -11.37 -8.17
CA LYS A 9 19.00 -11.60 -6.81
C LYS A 9 17.52 -12.02 -6.79
N LEU A 10 16.68 -11.40 -7.62
CA LEU A 10 15.28 -11.79 -7.75
C LEU A 10 15.15 -13.25 -8.21
N LYS A 11 15.91 -13.64 -9.22
CA LYS A 11 15.89 -15.01 -9.76
C LYS A 11 16.43 -16.05 -8.78
N ASP A 12 17.49 -15.71 -8.05
CA ASP A 12 18.22 -16.68 -7.23
C ASP A 12 17.62 -16.86 -5.83
N PHE A 13 16.95 -15.84 -5.28
CA PHE A 13 16.52 -15.82 -3.89
C PHE A 13 15.01 -15.67 -3.67
N PHE A 14 14.23 -15.28 -4.68
CA PHE A 14 12.79 -15.12 -4.54
C PHE A 14 12.04 -16.22 -5.27
N LEU A 15 10.95 -16.70 -4.66
CA LEU A 15 10.11 -17.73 -5.24
C LEU A 15 9.34 -17.20 -6.44
N GLU A 16 9.26 -18.02 -7.48
CA GLU A 16 8.45 -17.73 -8.66
C GLU A 16 6.98 -17.51 -8.26
N GLY A 17 6.35 -16.50 -8.86
CA GLY A 17 4.96 -16.11 -8.55
C GLY A 17 4.79 -15.22 -7.31
N GLU A 18 5.83 -14.99 -6.50
CA GLU A 18 5.77 -14.03 -5.38
C GLU A 18 6.09 -12.59 -5.82
N PHE A 19 6.69 -12.45 -7.00
CA PHE A 19 6.99 -11.17 -7.62
C PHE A 19 6.77 -11.18 -9.13
N ALA A 20 6.71 -10.00 -9.73
CA ALA A 20 6.75 -9.81 -11.18
C ALA A 20 7.65 -8.63 -11.54
N MET A 21 8.45 -8.78 -12.61
CA MET A 21 9.16 -7.68 -13.25
C MET A 21 8.30 -7.17 -14.40
N ILE A 22 8.00 -5.88 -14.39
CA ILE A 22 7.14 -5.24 -15.38
C ILE A 22 7.98 -4.24 -16.17
N GLU A 23 7.93 -4.34 -17.50
CA GLU A 23 8.58 -3.38 -18.38
C GLU A 23 7.85 -2.02 -18.37
N ALA A 24 8.52 -0.98 -18.84
CA ALA A 24 7.92 0.34 -18.96
C ALA A 24 6.65 0.32 -19.82
N ASN A 25 5.60 0.99 -19.36
CA ASN A 25 4.22 0.96 -19.89
C ASN A 25 3.51 -0.41 -19.82
N GLY A 26 4.10 -1.37 -19.11
CA GLY A 26 3.48 -2.67 -18.86
C GLY A 26 2.28 -2.55 -17.91
N GLN A 27 1.48 -3.62 -17.90
CA GLN A 27 0.32 -3.74 -17.02
C GLN A 27 0.49 -4.91 -16.07
N ILE A 28 -0.04 -4.75 -14.85
CA ILE A 28 -0.14 -5.81 -13.87
C ILE A 28 -1.48 -5.73 -13.15
N THR A 29 -2.02 -6.87 -12.76
CA THR A 29 -3.25 -6.96 -12.00
C THR A 29 -2.92 -7.24 -10.54
N LEU A 30 -3.27 -6.31 -9.65
CA LEU A 30 -3.19 -6.49 -8.21
C LEU A 30 -4.52 -7.04 -7.69
N ARG A 31 -4.47 -8.05 -6.80
CA ARG A 31 -5.67 -8.73 -6.28
C ARG A 31 -5.62 -8.87 -4.76
N GLU A 32 -6.78 -8.74 -4.13
CA GLU A 32 -6.97 -9.12 -2.72
C GLU A 32 -6.94 -10.66 -2.58
N LYS A 33 -6.34 -11.17 -1.50
CA LYS A 33 -6.15 -12.62 -1.29
C LYS A 33 -7.41 -13.39 -0.94
N SER A 34 -8.45 -12.72 -0.42
CA SER A 34 -9.64 -13.40 0.11
C SER A 34 -10.69 -13.62 -0.99
N GLN A 35 -11.25 -14.83 -1.09
CA GLN A 35 -12.29 -15.15 -2.09
C GLN A 35 -13.61 -14.40 -1.84
N GLU A 36 -13.87 -13.93 -0.61
CA GLU A 36 -15.09 -13.20 -0.25
C GLU A 36 -15.03 -11.70 -0.58
N GLY A 37 -13.81 -11.17 -0.77
CA GLY A 37 -13.51 -9.77 -1.04
C GLY A 37 -12.85 -9.59 -2.41
N LYS A 38 -13.51 -9.95 -3.51
CA LYS A 38 -12.93 -9.72 -4.84
C LYS A 38 -12.63 -8.22 -5.03
N ALA A 39 -11.35 -7.88 -5.09
CA ALA A 39 -10.82 -6.60 -5.51
C ALA A 39 -9.71 -6.87 -6.51
N GLU A 40 -9.82 -6.27 -7.68
CA GLU A 40 -8.93 -6.48 -8.81
C GLU A 40 -8.62 -5.13 -9.46
N LEU A 41 -7.37 -4.70 -9.35
CA LEU A 41 -6.91 -3.41 -9.83
C LEU A 41 -5.86 -3.61 -10.91
N VAL A 42 -6.20 -3.23 -12.13
CA VAL A 42 -5.23 -3.18 -13.24
C VAL A 42 -4.41 -1.91 -13.09
N CYS A 43 -3.11 -2.07 -12.98
CA CYS A 43 -2.14 -0.99 -12.84
C CYS A 43 -1.30 -0.90 -14.11
N THR A 44 -1.34 0.26 -14.76
CA THR A 44 -0.38 0.60 -15.82
C THR A 44 0.83 1.29 -15.18
N LEU A 45 2.01 0.72 -15.38
CA LEU A 45 3.27 1.19 -14.80
C LEU A 45 4.09 1.90 -15.87
N GLU A 46 4.26 3.22 -15.77
CA GLU A 46 4.95 4.01 -16.80
C GLU A 46 6.43 3.64 -16.96
N GLU A 47 7.05 3.23 -15.86
CA GLU A 47 8.46 2.88 -15.78
C GLU A 47 8.62 1.42 -15.37
N GLU A 48 9.81 0.87 -15.63
CA GLU A 48 10.14 -0.48 -15.17
C GLU A 48 9.93 -0.61 -13.67
N SER A 49 9.33 -1.73 -13.28
CA SER A 49 8.86 -1.92 -11.92
C SER A 49 9.04 -3.35 -11.46
N ILE A 50 9.17 -3.52 -10.14
CA ILE A 50 9.16 -4.82 -9.47
C ILE A 50 7.96 -4.84 -8.55
N VAL A 51 7.07 -5.80 -8.76
CA VAL A 51 5.84 -5.96 -7.99
C VAL A 51 6.02 -7.15 -7.05
N PHE A 52 5.73 -6.98 -5.77
CA PHE A 52 5.68 -8.07 -4.79
C PHE A 52 4.24 -8.29 -4.33
N PHE A 53 3.82 -9.55 -4.33
CA PHE A 53 2.46 -9.94 -3.97
C PHE A 53 2.40 -10.51 -2.57
N GLY A 54 1.44 -10.03 -1.78
CA GLY A 54 1.12 -10.60 -0.48
C GLY A 54 2.23 -10.59 0.58
N PRO A 55 2.97 -9.48 0.76
CA PRO A 55 4.17 -9.41 1.59
C PRO A 55 3.96 -9.72 3.07
N GLU A 56 2.72 -9.64 3.60
CA GLU A 56 2.39 -10.05 4.98
C GLU A 56 2.76 -11.51 5.30
N ARG A 57 2.84 -12.39 4.30
CA ARG A 57 3.23 -13.81 4.46
C ARG A 57 4.75 -13.99 4.48
N LYS A 58 5.49 -12.94 4.18
CA LYS A 58 6.93 -12.94 3.86
C LYS A 58 7.64 -11.81 4.59
N VAL A 59 7.22 -11.56 5.83
CA VAL A 59 7.90 -10.63 6.72
C VAL A 59 9.16 -11.27 7.30
N LEU A 60 10.05 -10.44 7.85
CA LEU A 60 11.26 -10.91 8.51
C LEU A 60 10.92 -11.92 9.62
N PRO A 61 11.53 -13.12 9.63
CA PRO A 61 11.18 -14.19 10.57
C PRO A 61 11.54 -13.85 12.04
N TYR A 62 12.37 -12.83 12.25
CA TYR A 62 12.72 -12.32 13.59
C TYR A 62 11.61 -11.46 14.22
N LEU A 63 10.58 -11.09 13.47
CA LEU A 63 9.45 -10.35 14.03
C LEU A 63 8.59 -11.28 14.90
N ASP A 64 8.26 -10.80 16.09
CA ASP A 64 7.40 -11.52 17.01
C ASP A 64 5.95 -11.52 16.50
N THR A 65 5.55 -12.63 15.86
CA THR A 65 4.19 -12.80 15.32
C THR A 65 3.13 -12.94 16.41
N GLN A 66 3.50 -13.14 17.67
CA GLN A 66 2.57 -13.08 18.81
C GLN A 66 2.17 -11.65 19.13
N LYS A 67 3.01 -10.65 18.77
CA LYS A 67 2.61 -9.25 18.84
C LYS A 67 1.64 -8.93 17.72
N SER A 68 0.41 -8.61 18.11
CA SER A 68 -0.67 -8.25 17.20
C SER A 68 -0.20 -7.22 16.16
N GLY A 69 -0.26 -7.63 14.89
CA GLY A 69 0.02 -6.78 13.75
C GLY A 69 1.50 -6.63 13.38
N ALA A 70 2.44 -7.30 14.04
CA ALA A 70 3.86 -7.21 13.68
C ALA A 70 4.16 -7.67 12.24
N ALA A 71 3.37 -8.60 11.71
CA ALA A 71 3.48 -9.09 10.34
C ALA A 71 2.50 -8.43 9.34
N SER A 72 1.60 -7.56 9.82
CA SER A 72 0.53 -7.01 8.98
C SER A 72 1.09 -6.03 7.96
N CYS A 73 1.14 -6.39 6.68
CA CYS A 73 1.58 -5.52 5.60
C CYS A 73 0.44 -5.20 4.65
N ALA A 74 0.69 -4.26 3.73
CA ALA A 74 -0.19 -4.01 2.60
C ALA A 74 -0.26 -5.23 1.66
N ASP A 75 -1.31 -5.34 0.85
CA ASP A 75 -1.52 -6.46 -0.07
C ASP A 75 -0.46 -6.58 -1.18
N ALA A 76 0.07 -5.45 -1.66
CA ALA A 76 1.10 -5.44 -2.68
C ALA A 76 2.07 -4.25 -2.53
N PHE A 77 3.31 -4.48 -2.94
CA PHE A 77 4.32 -3.43 -3.10
C PHE A 77 4.72 -3.33 -4.57
N VAL A 78 4.87 -2.11 -5.08
CA VAL A 78 5.43 -1.84 -6.40
C VAL A 78 6.63 -0.92 -6.21
N PHE A 79 7.83 -1.43 -6.51
CA PHE A 79 9.04 -0.64 -6.60
C PHE A 79 9.18 -0.17 -8.03
N LYS A 80 8.81 1.10 -8.28
CA LYS A 80 8.88 1.71 -9.60
C LYS A 80 10.19 2.46 -9.75
N LYS A 81 10.98 2.17 -10.78
CA LYS A 81 12.21 2.91 -11.04
C LYS A 81 11.89 4.38 -11.36
N GLN A 82 12.61 5.32 -10.78
CA GLN A 82 12.50 6.72 -11.16
C GLN A 82 13.05 6.93 -12.58
N LYS A 83 12.40 7.81 -13.34
CA LYS A 83 12.83 8.14 -14.70
C LYS A 83 14.22 8.78 -14.74
N THR A 84 14.53 9.58 -13.72
CA THR A 84 15.83 10.21 -13.52
C THR A 84 16.47 9.68 -12.22
N GLY A 85 17.73 9.26 -12.31
CA GLY A 85 18.47 8.69 -11.18
C GLY A 85 18.28 7.17 -11.00
N ASP A 86 18.80 6.66 -9.89
CA ASP A 86 18.89 5.21 -9.59
C ASP A 86 17.98 4.78 -8.43
N LYS A 87 17.04 5.63 -8.04
CA LYS A 87 16.09 5.36 -6.96
C LYS A 87 14.84 4.66 -7.43
N PHE A 88 14.18 3.99 -6.50
CA PHE A 88 12.90 3.33 -6.69
C PHE A 88 11.85 3.97 -5.79
N ASP A 89 10.80 4.50 -6.40
CA ASP A 89 9.60 4.93 -5.68
C ASP A 89 8.83 3.69 -5.22
N LEU A 90 8.40 3.69 -3.96
CA LEU A 90 7.62 2.60 -3.38
C LEU A 90 6.14 2.98 -3.41
N HIS A 91 5.33 2.20 -4.12
CA HIS A 91 3.88 2.29 -4.12
C HIS A 91 3.30 1.11 -3.36
N MET A 92 2.47 1.37 -2.35
CA MET A 92 1.89 0.35 -1.48
C MET A 92 0.38 0.30 -1.64
N PHE A 93 -0.17 -0.88 -1.95
CA PHE A 93 -1.58 -1.07 -2.22
C PHE A 93 -2.23 -1.92 -1.13
N GLU A 94 -3.29 -1.40 -0.53
CA GLU A 94 -4.17 -2.11 0.39
C GLU A 94 -5.58 -2.12 -0.18
N PHE A 95 -6.24 -3.27 -0.20
CA PHE A 95 -7.61 -3.42 -0.68
C PHE A 95 -8.57 -3.63 0.50
N LYS A 96 -9.73 -2.96 0.43
CA LYS A 96 -10.81 -3.10 1.40
C LYS A 96 -12.14 -3.09 0.67
N LYS A 97 -13.04 -4.04 0.96
CA LYS A 97 -14.42 -3.97 0.47
C LYS A 97 -15.13 -2.66 0.85
N THR A 98 -15.03 -2.28 2.13
CA THR A 98 -15.61 -1.05 2.67
C THR A 98 -14.57 -0.34 3.52
N VAL A 99 -14.45 0.99 3.40
CA VAL A 99 -13.54 1.78 4.23
C VAL A 99 -14.32 2.67 5.19
N ASN A 100 -14.06 2.51 6.48
CA ASN A 100 -14.47 3.40 7.56
C ASN A 100 -13.24 3.78 8.40
N THR A 101 -13.40 4.59 9.44
CA THR A 101 -12.27 5.08 10.26
C THR A 101 -11.48 3.95 10.95
N ALA A 102 -12.13 2.83 11.29
CA ALA A 102 -11.47 1.65 11.86
C ALA A 102 -10.66 0.89 10.80
N HIS A 103 -11.23 0.68 9.61
CA HIS A 103 -10.52 0.07 8.47
C HIS A 103 -9.33 0.93 8.04
N TYR A 104 -9.49 2.25 7.99
CA TYR A 104 -8.40 3.17 7.69
C TYR A 104 -7.29 3.09 8.74
N SER A 105 -7.63 2.99 10.03
CA SER A 105 -6.63 2.79 11.10
C SER A 105 -5.83 1.50 10.91
N LYS A 106 -6.48 0.41 10.51
CA LYS A 106 -5.82 -0.85 10.19
C LYS A 106 -4.91 -0.71 8.97
N ALA A 107 -5.37 -0.07 7.90
CA ALA A 107 -4.58 0.20 6.71
C ALA A 107 -3.33 1.05 7.03
N LYS A 108 -3.45 2.08 7.88
CA LYS A 108 -2.30 2.86 8.37
C LYS A 108 -1.24 1.99 9.05
N HIS A 109 -1.67 1.03 9.87
CA HIS A 109 -0.77 0.06 10.49
C HIS A 109 -0.11 -0.87 9.46
N GLN A 110 -0.90 -1.37 8.50
CA GLN A 110 -0.40 -2.19 7.38
C GLN A 110 0.63 -1.45 6.52
N PHE A 111 0.43 -0.16 6.27
CA PHE A 111 1.41 0.69 5.60
C PHE A 111 2.67 0.88 6.44
N LYS A 112 2.53 1.18 7.73
CA LYS A 112 3.68 1.33 8.63
C LYS A 112 4.59 0.10 8.62
N MET A 113 4.01 -1.08 8.84
CA MET A 113 4.78 -2.33 8.86
C MET A 113 5.25 -2.72 7.47
N GLY A 114 4.46 -2.46 6.44
CA GLY A 114 4.87 -2.69 5.06
C GLY A 114 6.03 -1.81 4.62
N ILE A 115 6.17 -0.57 5.13
CA ILE A 115 7.35 0.28 4.87
C ILE A 115 8.61 -0.40 5.42
N TYR A 116 8.57 -0.95 6.63
CA TYR A 116 9.72 -1.68 7.19
C TYR A 116 10.05 -2.93 6.38
N ASN A 117 9.05 -3.70 5.96
CA ASN A 117 9.27 -4.90 5.15
C ASN A 117 9.82 -4.53 3.76
N ALA A 118 9.25 -3.53 3.10
CA ALA A 118 9.71 -3.05 1.81
C ALA A 118 11.13 -2.48 1.86
N ARG A 119 11.52 -1.80 2.95
CA ARG A 119 12.91 -1.38 3.19
C ARG A 119 13.87 -2.57 3.31
N ALA A 120 13.46 -3.66 3.96
CA ALA A 120 14.28 -4.87 4.05
C ALA A 120 14.47 -5.52 2.67
N ILE A 121 13.40 -5.64 1.88
CA ILE A 121 13.44 -6.12 0.49
C ILE A 121 14.36 -5.23 -0.36
N ALA A 122 14.21 -3.91 -0.26
CA ALA A 122 15.03 -2.94 -0.99
C ALA A 122 16.52 -3.05 -0.62
N GLY A 123 16.83 -3.11 0.67
CA GLY A 123 18.20 -3.29 1.15
C GLY A 123 18.82 -4.60 0.65
N PHE A 124 18.07 -5.71 0.67
CA PHE A 124 18.54 -6.99 0.13
C PHE A 124 18.84 -6.91 -1.36
N LEU A 125 17.94 -6.30 -2.13
CA LEU A 125 18.09 -6.14 -3.58
C LEU A 125 19.19 -5.13 -3.95
N GLY A 126 19.56 -4.21 -3.05
CA GLY A 126 20.50 -3.12 -3.32
C GLY A 126 19.82 -1.92 -3.98
N MET A 127 18.56 -1.66 -3.64
CA MET A 127 17.77 -0.54 -4.14
C MET A 127 17.78 0.62 -3.16
N ASP A 128 18.03 1.82 -3.67
CA ASP A 128 17.77 3.05 -2.93
C ASP A 128 16.30 3.46 -3.10
N LEU A 129 15.62 3.73 -1.98
CA LEU A 129 14.23 4.17 -2.02
C LEU A 129 14.12 5.68 -2.22
N GLY A 130 13.23 6.05 -3.14
CA GLY A 130 12.76 7.40 -3.39
C GLY A 130 11.55 7.74 -2.53
N GLU A 131 10.49 8.22 -3.18
CA GLU A 131 9.24 8.59 -2.53
C GLU A 131 8.40 7.36 -2.19
N ILE A 132 7.51 7.50 -1.20
CA ILE A 132 6.58 6.45 -0.78
C ILE A 132 5.16 6.95 -1.00
N TYR A 133 4.37 6.18 -1.76
CA TYR A 133 3.00 6.46 -2.13
C TYR A 133 2.07 5.37 -1.60
N LEU A 134 0.97 5.77 -0.96
CA LEU A 134 0.04 4.84 -0.32
C LEU A 134 -1.28 4.82 -1.07
N TYR A 135 -1.87 3.64 -1.26
CA TYR A 135 -3.10 3.45 -2.01
C TYR A 135 -4.06 2.59 -1.23
N ILE A 136 -5.32 3.03 -1.12
CA ILE A 136 -6.41 2.17 -0.67
C ILE A 136 -7.40 2.00 -1.82
N GLY A 137 -7.53 0.76 -2.31
CA GLY A 137 -8.57 0.35 -3.25
C GLY A 137 -9.82 -0.08 -2.51
N PHE A 138 -10.97 0.52 -2.79
CA PHE A 138 -12.22 0.21 -2.08
C PHE A 138 -13.47 0.33 -2.94
N ARG A 139 -14.53 -0.41 -2.57
CA ARG A 139 -15.84 -0.33 -3.24
C ARG A 139 -16.78 0.64 -2.55
N ASN A 140 -16.87 0.55 -1.23
CA ASN A 140 -17.78 1.37 -0.43
C ASN A 140 -17.01 2.28 0.52
N GLU A 141 -17.48 3.52 0.68
CA GLU A 141 -16.91 4.51 1.58
C GLU A 141 -17.91 4.88 2.68
N ASP A 142 -17.58 4.50 3.91
CA ASP A 142 -18.34 4.78 5.13
C ASP A 142 -17.49 5.64 6.11
N MET A 143 -16.71 6.57 5.56
CA MET A 143 -15.84 7.46 6.34
C MET A 143 -16.62 8.60 7.03
N PHE A 144 -17.79 8.93 6.51
CA PHE A 144 -18.62 10.03 7.00
C PHE A 144 -19.91 9.47 7.61
N PRO A 145 -20.15 9.62 8.92
CA PRO A 145 -21.40 9.17 9.50
C PRO A 145 -22.57 9.96 8.88
N SER A 146 -23.64 9.25 8.52
CA SER A 146 -24.86 9.86 7.99
C SER A 146 -25.57 10.71 9.07
N LYS A 147 -26.45 11.63 8.67
CA LYS A 147 -27.25 12.46 9.60
C LYS A 147 -28.13 11.64 10.57
N ASN A 148 -28.37 10.35 10.29
CA ASN A 148 -29.13 9.43 11.12
C ASN A 148 -28.23 8.47 11.94
N SER A 149 -26.98 8.86 12.17
CA SER A 149 -26.02 8.06 12.92
C SER A 149 -26.42 7.96 14.41
N SER A 150 -26.30 6.75 14.97
CA SER A 150 -26.62 6.49 16.37
C SER A 150 -25.75 7.32 17.31
N LEU A 151 -26.21 7.56 18.54
CA LEU A 151 -25.48 8.31 19.58
C LEU A 151 -24.04 7.80 19.82
N ILE A 152 -23.77 6.52 19.51
CA ILE A 152 -22.45 5.89 19.58
C ILE A 152 -21.52 6.41 18.46
N ALA A 153 -22.03 6.54 17.24
CA ALA A 153 -21.29 7.09 16.11
C ALA A 153 -21.01 8.60 16.25
N LEU A 154 -21.93 9.35 16.87
CA LEU A 154 -21.69 10.76 17.23
C LEU A 154 -20.60 10.91 18.29
N ARG A 155 -20.55 10.03 19.30
CA ARG A 155 -19.48 10.03 20.32
C ARG A 155 -18.10 9.66 19.74
N ALA A 156 -18.04 8.74 18.78
CA ALA A 156 -16.81 8.40 18.08
C ALA A 156 -16.28 9.57 17.22
N ASN A 157 -17.18 10.40 16.66
CA ASN A 157 -16.84 11.61 15.91
C ASN A 157 -16.34 12.77 16.79
N ASN A 158 -16.73 12.81 18.06
CA ASN A 158 -16.22 13.79 19.03
C ASN A 158 -14.81 13.46 19.56
N ASN A 159 -14.20 12.38 19.10
CA ASN A 159 -12.84 12.03 19.46
C ASN A 159 -11.87 12.65 18.45
N ARG A 160 -10.92 13.49 18.90
CA ARG A 160 -9.96 14.20 18.01
C ARG A 160 -9.24 13.28 17.02
N GLN A 161 -8.95 12.04 17.44
CA GLN A 161 -8.34 11.03 16.57
C GLN A 161 -9.24 10.55 15.42
N GLY A 162 -10.57 10.61 15.59
CA GLY A 162 -11.53 10.30 14.54
C GLY A 162 -11.60 11.40 13.50
N THR A 163 -11.61 12.66 13.94
CA THR A 163 -11.58 13.83 13.06
C THR A 163 -10.29 13.91 12.25
N ASP A 164 -9.12 13.66 12.86
CA ASP A 164 -7.83 13.68 12.15
C ASP A 164 -7.78 12.66 11.00
N LYS A 165 -8.33 11.45 11.22
CA LYS A 165 -8.42 10.39 10.19
C LYS A 165 -9.32 10.78 9.04
N ILE A 166 -10.43 11.47 9.34
CA ILE A 166 -11.35 11.97 8.33
C ILE A 166 -10.67 13.06 7.50
N GLU A 167 -9.93 13.97 8.14
CA GLU A 167 -9.18 15.02 7.43
C GLU A 167 -8.06 14.44 6.56
N GLU A 168 -7.23 13.54 7.09
CA GLU A 168 -6.22 12.79 6.32
C GLU A 168 -6.83 12.12 5.07
N TRP A 169 -7.98 11.46 5.25
CA TRP A 169 -8.71 10.82 4.16
C TRP A 169 -9.23 11.81 3.12
N LYS A 170 -9.73 12.99 3.54
CA LYS A 170 -10.19 14.05 2.63
C LYS A 170 -9.03 14.67 1.84
N THR A 171 -7.94 15.01 2.52
CA THR A 171 -6.80 15.74 1.93
C THR A 171 -5.92 14.86 1.07
N GLY A 172 -6.02 13.53 1.18
CA GLY A 172 -5.14 12.62 0.45
C GLY A 172 -3.74 12.56 1.07
N GLU A 173 -3.68 12.76 2.39
CA GLU A 173 -2.45 12.70 3.16
C GLU A 173 -2.58 11.61 4.22
N CYS A 174 -1.49 10.91 4.52
CA CYS A 174 -1.48 9.89 5.56
C CYS A 174 -0.32 10.16 6.52
N LEU A 175 -0.64 10.38 7.80
CA LEU A 175 0.37 10.58 8.84
C LEU A 175 0.72 9.25 9.49
N LEU A 176 1.97 8.82 9.35
CA LEU A 176 2.49 7.61 9.97
C LEU A 176 3.67 7.93 10.88
N GLU A 177 3.78 7.20 12.00
CA GLU A 177 4.95 7.25 12.85
C GLU A 177 5.96 6.17 12.42
N ILE A 178 7.04 6.60 11.79
CA ILE A 178 8.09 5.78 11.20
C ILE A 178 9.43 6.24 11.75
N ASP A 179 10.25 5.30 12.24
CA ASP A 179 11.56 5.60 12.85
C ASP A 179 11.45 6.58 14.04
N GLY A 180 10.38 6.48 14.83
CA GLY A 180 10.09 7.38 15.96
C GLY A 180 9.71 8.81 15.57
N LYS A 181 9.45 9.08 14.28
CA LYS A 181 9.05 10.40 13.77
C LYS A 181 7.72 10.34 13.05
N LYS A 182 6.87 11.34 13.27
CA LYS A 182 5.66 11.53 12.44
C LYS A 182 6.08 12.02 11.06
N LYS A 183 5.70 11.29 10.03
CA LYS A 183 5.95 11.61 8.62
C LYS A 183 4.63 11.63 7.87
N LYS A 184 4.51 12.54 6.93
CA LYS A 184 3.36 12.67 6.05
C LYS A 184 3.67 12.02 4.71
N PHE A 185 2.76 11.18 4.24
CA PHE A 185 2.86 10.46 2.97
C PHE A 185 1.70 10.85 2.06
N LEU A 186 1.95 10.86 0.75
CA LEU A 186 0.88 11.02 -0.23
C LEU A 186 0.03 9.76 -0.27
N PHE A 187 -1.28 9.96 -0.24
CA PHE A 187 -2.27 8.92 -0.13
C PHE A 187 -3.33 9.08 -1.23
N LYS A 188 -3.51 8.03 -2.04
CA LYS A 188 -4.50 8.01 -3.11
C LYS A 188 -5.60 7.00 -2.81
N LYS A 189 -6.83 7.49 -2.96
CA LYS A 189 -8.06 6.70 -2.92
C LYS A 189 -8.33 6.13 -4.31
N VAL A 190 -8.61 4.84 -4.40
CA VAL A 190 -8.98 4.17 -5.65
C VAL A 190 -10.35 3.55 -5.47
N CYS A 191 -11.38 4.20 -6.00
CA CYS A 191 -12.74 3.68 -5.97
C CYS A 191 -12.89 2.59 -7.05
N LEU A 192 -13.21 1.37 -6.61
CA LEU A 192 -13.46 0.20 -7.44
C LEU A 192 -14.95 0.12 -7.76
N ASP A 193 -15.31 -0.52 -8.87
CA ASP A 193 -16.69 -0.76 -9.23
C ASP A 193 -17.39 -1.75 -8.27
N ASN A 194 -18.70 -1.94 -8.45
CA ASN A 194 -19.50 -2.84 -7.61
C ASN A 194 -19.02 -4.30 -7.65
N ASN A 195 -18.36 -4.71 -8.73
CA ASN A 195 -17.78 -6.04 -8.91
C ASN A 195 -16.35 -6.14 -8.36
N GLY A 196 -15.78 -5.02 -7.88
CA GLY A 196 -14.45 -4.94 -7.31
C GLY A 196 -13.35 -4.64 -8.32
N TYR A 197 -13.68 -4.22 -9.54
CA TYR A 197 -12.68 -3.90 -10.57
C TYR A 197 -12.31 -2.42 -10.58
N GLY A 198 -11.05 -2.12 -10.86
CA GLY A 198 -10.58 -0.77 -11.08
C GLY A 198 -9.39 -0.73 -12.03
N ASN A 199 -9.08 0.47 -12.52
CA ASN A 199 -7.92 0.73 -13.36
C ASN A 199 -7.20 1.99 -12.87
N ILE A 200 -5.88 1.96 -12.78
CA ILE A 200 -5.08 3.16 -12.49
C ILE A 200 -3.81 3.21 -13.32
N LYS A 201 -3.31 4.43 -13.52
CA LYS A 201 -1.93 4.69 -13.91
C LYS A 201 -1.11 4.98 -12.65
N VAL A 202 0.00 4.26 -12.47
CA VAL A 202 0.89 4.42 -11.31
C VAL A 202 1.98 5.42 -11.67
N ASN A 203 1.71 6.67 -11.34
CA ASN A 203 2.58 7.80 -11.63
C ASN A 203 3.26 8.26 -10.35
N SER A 204 4.44 8.88 -10.47
CA SER A 204 5.02 9.62 -9.34
C SER A 204 4.09 10.81 -9.13
N LEU A 205 3.47 10.91 -7.96
CA LEU A 205 2.55 12.02 -7.69
C LEU A 205 3.41 13.28 -7.50
N GLU A 206 3.15 14.31 -8.30
CA GLU A 206 3.68 15.65 -8.07
C GLU A 206 3.09 16.19 -6.76
N ARG A 207 3.95 16.81 -5.93
CA ARG A 207 3.56 17.44 -4.66
C ARG A 207 3.10 18.87 -4.89
#